data_AF-A0A931Z8E1-F1
#
_entry.id   AF-A0A931Z8E1-F1
#
_cell.length_a   1.000
_cell.length_b   1.000
_cell.length_c   1.000
_cell.angle_alpha   90.00
_cell.angle_beta   90.00
_cell.angle_gamma   90.00
#
_symmetry.space_group_name_H-M   'P 1'
#
loop_
_entity.id
_entity.type
_entity.pdbx_description
1 polymer ?
#
loop_
_entity_poly.entity_id
_entity_poly.type
_entity_poly.pdbx_seq_one_letter_code
_entity_poly.pdbx_strand_id
1 'polypeptide(L)'
;MDYVHPRLATWLAIGSELFAAGEQMVDMARQKMRAKRWASYSTVRPGVGTPLWNVLVRELRTELATHGAKTRLARYLGVSRQRLQDFLVGTNRMPDAELTLRMLHWLAEKRAGRDLSL
;
A
#
# COMPACT_ATOMS: atom_id res chain seq x y z
N MET A 1 -5.31 21.53 -24.02
CA MET A 1 -4.22 20.71 -23.48
C MET A 1 -4.05 21.11 -22.03
N ASP A 2 -4.53 20.29 -21.10
CA ASP A 2 -4.43 20.59 -19.68
C ASP A 2 -3.00 20.34 -19.22
N TYR A 3 -2.27 21.41 -18.95
CA TYR A 3 -0.93 21.32 -18.37
C TYR A 3 -1.06 20.82 -16.93
N VAL A 4 -0.75 19.54 -16.73
CA VAL A 4 -0.67 18.94 -15.40
C VAL A 4 0.75 19.12 -14.88
N HIS A 5 0.88 19.87 -13.78
CA HIS A 5 2.17 20.06 -13.13
C HIS A 5 2.83 18.71 -12.79
N PRO A 6 4.15 18.52 -12.98
CA PRO A 6 4.82 17.21 -12.83
C PRO A 6 4.56 16.52 -11.48
N ARG A 7 4.47 17.30 -10.41
CA ARG A 7 4.10 16.79 -9.08
C ARG A 7 2.68 16.20 -9.05
N LEU A 8 1.71 16.85 -9.69
CA LEU A 8 0.33 16.40 -9.76
C LEU A 8 0.16 15.23 -10.72
N ALA A 9 0.99 15.14 -11.77
CA ALA A 9 1.00 14.03 -12.71
C ALA A 9 1.32 12.70 -12.01
N THR A 10 2.30 12.71 -11.09
CA THR A 10 2.62 11.52 -10.28
C THR A 10 1.43 11.11 -9.40
N TRP A 11 0.78 12.06 -8.71
CA TRP A 11 -0.39 11.76 -7.87
C TRP A 11 -1.59 11.27 -8.68
N LEU A 12 -1.82 11.82 -9.87
CA LEU A 12 -2.88 11.39 -10.77
C LEU A 12 -2.61 9.99 -11.34
N ALA A 13 -1.37 9.68 -11.71
CA ALA A 13 -0.99 8.34 -12.17
C ALA A 13 -1.16 7.29 -11.07
N ILE A 14 -0.76 7.61 -9.84
CA ILE A 14 -1.01 6.76 -8.66
C ILE A 14 -2.52 6.57 -8.46
N GLY A 15 -3.28 7.66 -8.55
CA GLY A 15 -4.73 7.65 -8.38
C GLY A 15 -5.43 6.79 -9.42
N SER A 16 -5.05 6.90 -10.71
CA SER A 16 -5.66 6.13 -11.80
C SER A 16 -5.34 4.64 -11.72
N GLU A 17 -4.10 4.30 -11.37
CA GLU A 17 -3.68 2.90 -11.15
C GLU A 17 -4.41 2.28 -9.95
N LEU A 18 -4.51 3.01 -8.84
CA LEU A 18 -5.29 2.59 -7.66
C LEU A 18 -6.77 2.42 -7.99
N PHE A 19 -7.34 3.31 -8.80
CA PHE A 19 -8.74 3.27 -9.19
C PHE A 19 -9.04 2.05 -10.08
N ALA A 20 -8.24 1.83 -11.12
CA ALA A 20 -8.40 0.69 -12.04
C ALA A 20 -8.18 -0.66 -11.34
N ALA A 21 -7.16 -0.76 -10.49
CA ALA A 21 -6.93 -1.94 -9.68
C ALA A 21 -8.07 -2.14 -8.66
N GLY A 22 -8.58 -1.05 -8.10
CA GLY A 22 -9.70 -1.02 -7.16
C GLY A 22 -11.00 -1.53 -7.76
N GLU A 23 -11.36 -1.11 -8.98
CA GLU A 23 -12.58 -1.59 -9.65
C GLU A 23 -12.57 -3.10 -9.86
N GLN A 24 -11.48 -3.65 -10.41
CA GLN A 24 -11.36 -5.08 -10.65
C GLN A 24 -11.38 -5.90 -9.35
N MET A 25 -10.85 -5.33 -8.26
CA MET A 25 -10.83 -5.97 -6.94
C MET A 25 -12.15 -5.86 -6.19
N VAL A 26 -12.92 -4.78 -6.37
CA VAL A 26 -14.24 -4.59 -5.75
C VAL A 26 -15.21 -5.65 -6.24
N ASP A 27 -15.17 -6.01 -7.52
CA ASP A 27 -16.07 -7.03 -8.06
C ASP A 27 -15.73 -8.43 -7.54
N MET A 28 -14.44 -8.77 -7.46
CA MET A 28 -13.99 -10.04 -6.87
C MET A 28 -14.26 -10.11 -5.36
N ALA A 29 -14.12 -8.99 -4.64
CA ALA A 29 -14.41 -8.88 -3.22
C ALA A 29 -15.92 -8.95 -2.95
N ARG A 30 -16.76 -8.25 -3.73
CA ARG A 30 -18.24 -8.30 -3.62
C ARG A 30 -18.77 -9.73 -3.80
N GLN A 31 -18.17 -10.49 -4.72
CA GLN A 31 -18.54 -11.88 -4.96
C GLN A 31 -18.21 -12.80 -3.76
N LYS A 32 -17.13 -12.51 -3.00
CA LYS A 32 -16.73 -13.24 -1.78
C LYS A 32 -17.29 -12.68 -0.46
N MET A 33 -17.68 -11.39 -0.40
CA MET A 33 -18.10 -10.68 0.82
C MET A 33 -19.60 -10.71 1.09
N ARG A 34 -20.40 -11.36 0.25
CA ARG A 34 -21.87 -11.44 0.36
C ARG A 34 -22.41 -11.95 1.72
N ALA A 35 -21.57 -12.38 2.67
CA ALA A 35 -22.00 -13.05 3.89
C ALA A 35 -21.53 -12.45 5.24
N LYS A 36 -20.83 -11.30 5.33
CA LYS A 36 -20.38 -10.83 6.65
C LYS A 36 -20.56 -9.33 6.89
N ARG A 37 -21.61 -9.01 7.65
CA ARG A 37 -21.87 -7.68 8.23
C ARG A 37 -20.83 -7.43 9.32
N TRP A 38 -19.91 -6.48 9.13
CA TRP A 38 -18.91 -6.13 10.13
C TRP A 38 -19.54 -5.31 11.26
N ALA A 39 -19.23 -5.65 12.51
CA ALA A 39 -19.58 -4.82 13.65
C ALA A 39 -18.73 -3.54 13.63
N SER A 40 -19.36 -2.40 13.90
CA SER A 40 -18.67 -1.13 14.07
C SER A 40 -17.55 -1.26 15.13
N TYR A 41 -16.43 -0.55 14.95
CA TYR A 41 -15.23 -0.58 15.82
C TYR A 41 -14.36 -1.85 15.77
N SER A 42 -14.52 -2.74 14.78
CA SER A 42 -13.56 -3.85 14.61
C SER A 42 -12.26 -3.39 13.95
N THR A 43 -11.11 -3.74 14.54
CA THR A 43 -9.80 -3.51 13.91
C THR A 43 -9.69 -4.32 12.62
N VAL A 44 -9.52 -3.64 11.49
CA VAL A 44 -9.32 -4.29 10.19
C VAL A 44 -8.03 -5.10 10.24
N ARG A 45 -8.13 -6.39 9.89
CA ARG A 45 -6.99 -7.30 9.79
C ARG A 45 -6.68 -7.60 8.33
N PRO A 46 -5.39 -7.69 7.96
CA PRO A 46 -4.99 -8.14 6.63
C PRO A 46 -5.67 -9.47 6.25
N GLY A 47 -6.28 -9.54 5.07
CA GLY A 47 -6.94 -10.75 4.58
C GLY A 47 -7.79 -10.50 3.34
N VAL A 48 -8.71 -11.42 3.03
CA VAL A 48 -9.59 -11.33 1.85
C VAL A 48 -10.44 -10.06 1.82
N GLY A 49 -10.71 -9.47 2.99
CA GLY A 49 -11.46 -8.21 3.12
C GLY A 49 -10.63 -6.94 2.92
N THR A 50 -9.32 -7.05 2.69
CA THR A 50 -8.41 -5.91 2.48
C THR A 50 -7.65 -6.03 1.14
N PRO A 51 -8.36 -6.12 0.00
CA PRO A 51 -7.73 -6.44 -1.28
C PRO A 51 -6.67 -5.41 -1.71
N LEU A 52 -6.94 -4.11 -1.54
CA LEU A 52 -5.99 -3.04 -1.84
C LEU A 52 -4.70 -3.16 -1.03
N TRP A 53 -4.83 -3.43 0.28
CA TRP A 53 -3.68 -3.64 1.16
C TRP A 53 -2.85 -4.85 0.72
N ASN A 54 -3.50 -5.96 0.34
CA ASN A 54 -2.80 -7.16 -0.09
C ASN A 54 -1.97 -6.91 -1.35
N VAL A 55 -2.51 -6.14 -2.30
CA VAL A 55 -1.77 -5.72 -3.49
C VAL A 55 -0.59 -4.83 -3.12
N LEU A 56 -0.81 -3.79 -2.31
CA LEU A 56 0.27 -2.91 -1.85
C LEU A 56 1.41 -3.71 -1.20
N VAL A 57 1.10 -4.64 -0.29
CA VAL A 57 2.11 -5.48 0.36
C VAL A 57 2.87 -6.34 -0.65
N ARG A 58 2.18 -6.91 -1.64
CA ARG A 58 2.83 -7.69 -2.70
C ARG A 58 3.83 -6.84 -3.48
N GLU A 59 3.40 -5.66 -3.93
CA GLU A 59 4.26 -4.74 -4.69
C GLU A 59 5.45 -4.26 -3.86
N LEU A 60 5.23 -3.88 -2.59
CA LEU A 60 6.31 -3.51 -1.67
C LEU A 60 7.30 -4.66 -1.49
N ARG A 61 6.84 -5.91 -1.34
CA ARG A 61 7.73 -7.06 -1.15
C ARG A 61 8.64 -7.30 -2.36
N THR A 62 8.15 -7.05 -3.57
CA THR A 62 8.96 -7.11 -4.80
C THR A 62 10.10 -6.10 -4.74
N GLU A 63 9.81 -4.84 -4.43
CA GLU A 63 10.82 -3.77 -4.35
C GLU A 63 11.81 -3.97 -3.18
N LEU A 64 11.35 -4.59 -2.09
CA LEU A 64 12.13 -4.81 -0.88
C LEU A 64 12.97 -6.10 -0.91
N ALA A 65 13.02 -6.82 -2.03
CA ALA A 65 13.83 -8.03 -2.18
C ALA A 65 15.34 -7.73 -2.06
N THR A 66 15.77 -6.52 -2.41
CA THR A 66 17.16 -6.10 -2.31
C THR A 66 17.63 -5.98 -0.86
N HIS A 67 18.83 -6.46 -0.55
CA HIS A 67 19.40 -6.39 0.79
C HIS A 67 19.42 -4.93 1.31
N GLY A 68 19.02 -4.73 2.56
CA GLY A 68 18.97 -3.41 3.21
C GLY A 68 17.80 -2.50 2.79
N ALA A 69 17.06 -2.80 1.70
CA ALA A 69 15.92 -1.97 1.26
C ALA A 69 14.85 -1.83 2.34
N LYS A 70 14.53 -2.92 3.06
CA LYS A 70 13.58 -2.89 4.17
C LYS A 70 14.01 -1.97 5.32
N THR A 71 15.31 -1.94 5.64
CA THR A 71 15.83 -1.07 6.69
C THR A 71 15.74 0.40 6.28
N ARG A 72 16.04 0.71 5.03
CA ARG A 72 15.90 2.07 4.49
C ARG A 72 14.44 2.54 4.49
N LEU A 73 13.53 1.72 3.99
CA LEU A 73 12.10 2.04 4.01
C LEU A 73 11.60 2.26 5.45
N ALA A 74 12.01 1.43 6.41
CA ALA A 74 11.63 1.60 7.81
C ALA A 74 12.08 2.98 8.37
N ARG A 75 13.29 3.43 8.02
CA ARG A 75 13.78 4.78 8.39
C ARG A 75 12.93 5.89 7.76
N TYR A 76 12.66 5.79 6.46
CA TYR A 76 11.80 6.75 5.74
C TYR A 76 10.42 6.86 6.39
N LEU A 77 9.84 5.71 6.75
CA LEU A 77 8.54 5.64 7.40
C LEU A 77 8.55 6.05 8.88
N GLY A 78 9.73 6.25 9.49
CA GLY A 78 9.86 6.58 10.91
C GLY A 78 9.46 5.42 11.85
N VAL A 79 9.56 4.17 11.40
CA VAL A 79 9.18 2.98 12.17
C VAL A 79 10.34 2.01 12.35
N SER A 80 10.26 1.12 13.33
CA SER A 80 11.26 0.05 13.46
C SER A 80 11.14 -0.96 12.30
N ARG A 81 12.27 -1.57 11.92
CA ARG A 81 12.31 -2.65 10.92
C ARG A 81 11.37 -3.80 11.28
N GLN A 82 11.28 -4.13 12.58
CA GLN A 82 10.40 -5.18 13.07
C GLN A 82 8.92 -4.81 12.86
N ARG A 83 8.53 -3.57 13.16
CA ARG A 83 7.15 -3.10 12.93
C ARG A 83 6.79 -3.15 11.45
N LEU A 84 7.71 -2.76 10.56
CA LEU A 84 7.52 -2.90 9.12
C LEU A 84 7.40 -4.36 8.67
N GLN A 85 8.20 -5.27 9.23
CA GLN A 85 8.08 -6.71 8.99
C GLN A 85 6.70 -7.22 9.41
N ASP A 86 6.20 -6.80 10.57
CA ASP A 86 4.90 -7.23 11.09
C ASP A 86 3.75 -6.80 10.17
N PHE A 87 3.82 -5.62 9.54
CA PHE A 87 2.82 -5.20 8.54
C PHE A 87 2.90 -6.01 7.25
N LEU A 88 4.11 -6.30 6.76
CA LEU A 88 4.32 -6.93 5.45
C LEU A 88 4.15 -8.46 5.46
N VAL A 89 4.34 -9.09 6.62
CA VAL A 89 4.30 -10.56 6.76
C VAL A 89 3.25 -11.00 7.77
N GLY A 90 3.00 -10.22 8.82
CA GLY A 90 2.01 -10.55 9.82
C GLY A 90 0.58 -10.36 9.31
N THR A 91 -0.33 -11.19 9.80
CA THR A 91 -1.78 -11.10 9.52
C THR A 91 -2.56 -10.38 10.61
N ASN A 92 -1.86 -9.88 11.64
CA ASN A 92 -2.50 -9.45 12.89
C ASN A 92 -2.64 -7.93 13.02
N ARG A 93 -1.94 -7.14 12.19
CA ARG A 93 -1.92 -5.68 12.30
C ARG A 93 -1.90 -5.01 10.94
N MET A 94 -2.82 -4.08 10.73
CA MET A 94 -2.72 -3.10 9.64
C MET A 94 -1.95 -1.86 10.12
N PRO A 95 -1.17 -1.21 9.24
CA PRO A 95 -0.72 0.15 9.50
C PRO A 95 -1.91 1.12 9.55
N ASP A 96 -1.70 2.28 10.16
CA ASP A 96 -2.66 3.37 10.08
C ASP A 96 -2.73 3.95 8.64
N ALA A 97 -3.69 4.83 8.41
CA ALA A 97 -3.93 5.42 7.10
C ALA A 97 -2.74 6.27 6.62
N GLU A 98 -2.13 7.06 7.51
CA GLU A 98 -1.01 7.92 7.17
C GLU A 98 0.21 7.10 6.71
N LEU A 99 0.56 6.08 7.48
CA LEU A 99 1.67 5.19 7.17
C LEU A 99 1.42 4.43 5.87
N THR A 100 0.17 4.03 5.61
CA THR A 100 -0.23 3.43 4.32
C THR A 100 -0.02 4.39 3.16
N LEU A 101 -0.40 5.66 3.31
CA LEU A 101 -0.20 6.69 2.28
C LEU A 101 1.29 6.95 2.03
N ARG A 102 2.11 7.02 3.09
CA ARG A 102 3.56 7.15 2.97
C ARG A 102 4.19 5.95 2.25
N MET A 103 3.72 4.73 2.50
CA MET A 103 4.16 3.53 1.78
C MET A 103 3.83 3.60 0.29
N LEU A 104 2.60 4.03 -0.05
CA LEU A 104 2.18 4.21 -1.45
C LEU A 104 3.01 5.28 -2.15
N HIS A 105 3.26 6.40 -1.48
CA HIS A 105 4.08 7.48 -2.01
C HIS A 105 5.51 7.00 -2.29
N TRP A 106 6.13 6.31 -1.34
CA TRP A 106 7.46 5.72 -1.54
C TRP A 106 7.48 4.75 -2.73
N LEU A 107 6.49 3.86 -2.82
CA LEU A 107 6.41 2.89 -3.92
C LEU A 107 6.30 3.58 -5.29
N ALA A 108 5.49 4.62 -5.39
CA ALA A 108 5.32 5.37 -6.62
C ALA A 108 6.60 6.11 -7.05
N GLU A 109 7.29 6.74 -6.10
CA GLU A 109 8.56 7.40 -6.34
C GLU A 109 9.64 6.39 -6.74
N LYS A 110 9.68 5.24 -6.06
CA LYS A 110 10.61 4.14 -6.36
C LYS A 110 10.43 3.65 -7.79
N ARG A 111 9.18 3.48 -8.24
CA ARG A 111 8.82 3.13 -9.63
C ARG A 111 9.17 4.22 -10.63
N ALA A 112 9.11 5.49 -10.22
CA ALA A 112 9.58 6.62 -11.02
C ALA A 112 11.11 6.78 -11.01
N GLY A 113 11.85 5.79 -10.49
CA GLY A 113 13.31 5.77 -10.45
C GLY A 113 13.93 6.57 -9.30
N ARG A 114 13.12 7.10 -8.38
CA ARG A 114 13.59 7.91 -7.24
C ARG A 114 13.39 7.13 -5.94
N ASP A 115 14.49 6.78 -5.27
CA ASP A 115 14.40 6.12 -3.98
C ASP A 115 14.43 7.15 -2.84
N LEU A 116 13.25 7.49 -2.29
CA LEU A 116 13.14 8.42 -1.15
C LEU A 116 13.74 7.88 0.16
N SER A 117 14.17 6.62 0.19
CA SER A 117 14.77 6.00 1.36
C SER A 117 16.31 6.02 1.36
N LEU A 118 16.89 6.56 0.28
CA LEU A 118 18.30 6.93 0.15
C LEU A 118 18.50 8.37 0.58
#